data_AF-A0A0R2SDR6-F1
#
_entry.id   AF-A0A0R2SDR6-F1
#
_cell.length_a   1.000
_cell.length_b   1.000
_cell.length_c   1.000
_cell.angle_alpha   90.00
_cell.angle_beta   90.00
_cell.angle_gamma   90.00
#
_symmetry.space_group_name_H-M   'P 1'
#
loop_
_entity.id
_entity.type
_entity.pdbx_description
1 polymer ?
#
loop_
_entity_poly.entity_id
_entity_poly.type
_entity_poly.pdbx_seq_one_letter_code
_entity_poly.pdbx_strand_id
1 'polypeptide(L)' 'MEKIDLQNRFLAFKGDKLIADGKQLEVALKLKAEGAEPALRRGEILLFAGADGRQIDLHLSGSE' A
#
# COMPACT_ATOMS: atom_id res chain seq x y z
N MET A 1 -5.67 24.06 6.51
CA MET A 1 -5.25 22.70 6.91
C MET A 1 -6.11 21.73 6.14
N GLU A 2 -5.55 21.05 5.14
CA GLU A 2 -6.25 19.93 4.51
C GLU A 2 -6.57 18.90 5.59
N LYS A 3 -7.85 18.55 5.73
CA LYS A 3 -8.24 17.38 6.53
C LYS A 3 -7.64 16.18 5.81
N ILE A 4 -6.60 15.59 6.37
CA ILE A 4 -6.03 14.35 5.88
C ILE A 4 -7.16 13.31 6.02
N ASP A 5 -7.73 12.89 4.90
CA ASP A 5 -8.78 11.88 4.85
C ASP A 5 -8.16 10.50 5.09
N LEU A 6 -7.77 10.24 6.34
CA LEU A 6 -7.15 8.98 6.77
C LEU A 6 -8.03 7.77 6.47
N GLN A 7 -9.36 7.96 6.39
CA GLN A 7 -10.30 6.88 6.13
C GLN A 7 -10.11 6.20 4.77
N ASN A 8 -9.74 6.93 3.72
CA ASN A 8 -9.56 6.34 2.39
C ASN A 8 -8.08 6.15 2.01
N ARG A 9 -7.17 6.23 2.99
CA ARG A 9 -5.74 6.04 2.76
C ARG A 9 -5.33 4.59 2.99
N PHE A 10 -4.35 4.17 2.21
CA PHE A 10 -3.66 2.92 2.32
C PHE A 10 -2.19 3.22 2.54
N LEU A 11 -1.57 2.49 3.45
CA LEU A 11 -0.19 2.69 3.87
C LEU A 11 0.59 1.40 3.63
N ALA A 12 1.66 1.46 2.85
CA ALA A 12 2.54 0.32 2.58
C ALA A 12 3.86 0.50 3.32
N PHE A 13 4.23 -0.49 4.11
CA PHE A 13 5.46 -0.51 4.88
C PHE A 13 6.37 -1.65 4.44
N LYS A 14 7.67 -1.38 4.37
CA LYS A 14 8.71 -2.41 4.28
C LYS A 14 9.54 -2.33 5.57
N GLY A 15 9.34 -3.28 6.48
CA GLY A 15 9.84 -3.14 7.85
C GLY A 15 9.22 -1.91 8.53
N ASP A 16 10.05 -1.03 9.07
CA ASP A 16 9.64 0.23 9.72
C ASP A 16 9.45 1.40 8.74
N LYS A 17 9.82 1.22 7.46
CA LYS A 17 9.79 2.31 6.47
C LYS A 17 8.47 2.37 5.71
N LEU A 18 7.79 3.52 5.75
CA LEU A 18 6.68 3.82 4.86
C LEU A 18 7.21 4.00 3.42
N ILE A 19 6.77 3.15 2.50
CA ILE A 19 7.19 3.17 1.09
C ILE A 19 6.11 3.72 0.16
N ALA A 20 4.83 3.56 0.50
CA ALA A 20 3.73 4.12 -0.27
C ALA A 20 2.57 4.55 0.65
N ASP A 21 1.87 5.58 0.22
CA ASP A 21 0.81 6.24 0.96
C ASP A 21 -0.12 6.93 -0.06
N GLY A 22 -1.44 6.78 0.12
CA GLY A 22 -2.43 7.37 -0.79
C GLY A 22 -3.67 6.52 -0.93
N LYS A 23 -4.45 6.70 -2.01
CA LYS A 23 -5.57 5.81 -2.30
C LYS A 23 -5.05 4.42 -2.69
N GLN A 24 -5.90 3.40 -2.57
CA GLN A 24 -5.54 2.01 -2.90
C GLN A 24 -4.89 1.88 -4.29
N LEU A 25 -5.45 2.54 -5.30
CA LEU A 25 -4.94 2.48 -6.68
C LEU A 25 -3.56 3.13 -6.81
N GLU A 26 -3.34 4.28 -6.18
CA GLU A 26 -2.05 4.99 -6.22
C GLU A 26 -0.94 4.15 -5.55
N VAL A 27 -1.26 3.55 -4.40
CA VAL A 27 -0.37 2.62 -3.71
C VAL A 27 -0.09 1.39 -4.58
N ALA A 28 -1.10 0.81 -5.21
CA ALA A 28 -0.93 -0.35 -6.08
C ALA A 28 -0.05 -0.04 -7.30
N LEU A 29 -0.29 1.09 -7.98
CA LEU A 29 0.50 1.52 -9.13
C LEU A 29 1.96 1.79 -8.74
N LYS A 30 2.19 2.44 -7.59
CA LYS A 30 3.55 2.68 -7.09
C LYS A 30 4.28 1.37 -6.79
N LEU A 31 3.64 0.45 -6.06
CA LEU A 31 4.24 -0.84 -5.73
C LEU A 31 4.52 -1.69 -6.98
N LYS A 32 3.65 -1.62 -7.98
CA LYS A 32 3.86 -2.29 -9.28
C LYS A 32 5.06 -1.69 -10.04
N ALA A 33 5.15 -0.36 -10.11
CA ALA A 33 6.26 0.33 -10.77
C ALA A 33 7.62 0.04 -10.10
N GLU A 34 7.64 -0.18 -8.78
CA GLU A 34 8.84 -0.58 -8.02
C GLU A 34 9.14 -2.09 -8.09
N GLY A 35 8.35 -2.88 -8.83
CA GLY A 35 8.52 -4.33 -8.93
C GLY A 35 8.34 -5.04 -7.59
N ALA A 36 7.49 -4.50 -6.71
CA ALA A 36 7.37 -4.93 -5.31
C ALA A 36 6.54 -6.22 -5.12
N GLU A 37 6.00 -6.78 -6.21
CA GLU A 37 5.18 -8.00 -6.25
C GLU A 37 5.80 -9.18 -5.48
N PRO A 38 7.09 -9.55 -5.65
CA PRO A 38 7.66 -10.65 -4.90
C PRO A 38 7.75 -10.37 -3.40
N ALA A 39 7.97 -9.10 -3.02
CA ALA A 39 8.07 -8.69 -1.62
C ALA A 39 6.71 -8.67 -0.93
N LEU A 40 5.64 -8.28 -1.64
CA LEU A 40 4.26 -8.43 -1.17
C LEU A 40 3.93 -9.91 -0.94
N ARG A 41 4.23 -10.80 -1.91
CA ARG A 41 3.96 -12.24 -1.79
C ARG A 41 4.72 -12.91 -0.65
N ARG A 42 5.92 -12.43 -0.33
CA ARG A 42 6.73 -12.92 0.80
C ARG A 42 6.31 -12.32 2.15
N GLY A 43 5.38 -11.36 2.18
CA GLY A 43 4.99 -10.64 3.39
C GLY A 43 6.07 -9.67 3.91
N GLU A 44 7.04 -9.29 3.06
CA GLU A 44 8.05 -8.28 3.41
C GLU A 44 7.50 -6.87 3.34
N ILE A 45 6.43 -6.68 2.54
CA ILE A 45 5.67 -5.44 2.47
C ILE A 45 4.30 -5.69 3.08
N LEU A 46 3.94 -4.87 4.06
CA LEU A 46 2.66 -4.91 4.74
C LEU A 46 1.83 -3.71 4.30
N LEU A 47 0.56 -3.95 3.94
CA LEU A 47 -0.39 -2.90 3.61
C LEU A 47 -1.41 -2.73 4.73
N PHE A 48 -1.74 -1.49 5.08
CA PHE A 48 -2.73 -1.17 6.10
C PHE A 48 -3.77 -0.19 5.58
N ALA A 49 -5.05 -0.39 5.90
CA ALA A 49 -6.08 0.63 5.73
C ALA A 49 -5.97 1.69 6.84
N GLY A 50 -5.93 2.95 6.45
CA GLY A 50 -5.85 4.08 7.38
C GLY A 50 -7.13 4.30 8.20
N ALA A 51 -8.28 3.78 7.75
CA ALA A 51 -9.55 3.89 8.48
C ALA A 51 -9.53 3.21 9.84
N ASP A 52 -8.98 2.00 9.91
CA ASP A 52 -9.08 1.13 11.09
C ASP A 52 -7.76 0.40 11.42
N GLY A 53 -6.69 0.65 10.66
CA GLY A 53 -5.36 0.08 10.90
C GLY A 53 -5.27 -1.41 10.56
N ARG A 54 -6.29 -1.99 9.94
CA ARG A 54 -6.30 -3.38 9.53
C ARG A 54 -5.29 -3.62 8.42
N GLN A 55 -4.55 -4.73 8.53
CA GLN A 55 -3.70 -5.21 7.46
C GLN A 55 -4.55 -5.74 6.29
N ILE A 56 -4.16 -5.38 5.08
CA ILE A 56 -4.83 -5.74 3.83
C ILE A 56 -3.85 -6.50 2.95
N ASP A 57 -4.35 -7.56 2.33
CA ASP A 57 -3.64 -8.27 1.30
C ASP A 57 -3.87 -7.58 -0.06
N LEU A 58 -2.79 -7.29 -0.79
CA LEU A 58 -2.83 -6.62 -2.09
C LEU A 58 -2.20 -7.50 -3.17
N HIS A 59 -3.04 -7.96 -4.08
CA HIS A 59 -2.63 -8.66 -5.28
C HIS A 59 -2.48 -7.67 -6.45
N LEU A 60 -1.25 -7.41 -6.86
CA LEU A 60 -0.96 -6.63 -8.06
C LEU A 60 -1.16 -7.54 -9.29
N SER A 61 -2.26 -7.34 -10.01
CA SER A 61 -2.65 -8.12 -11.18
C SER A 61 -2.99 -7.19 -12.35
N GLY A 62 -2.74 -7.65 -13.58
CA GLY A 62 -3.06 -6.92 -14.82
C GLY A 62 -1.83 -6.27 -15.47
N SER A 63 -1.88 -6.12 -16.79
CA SER A 63 -0.96 -5.27 -17.55
C SER A 63 -1.56 -3.87 -17.64
N GLU A 64 -0.73 -2.83 -17.67
CA GLU A 64 -1.17 -1.44 -17.86
C GLU A 64 -2.08 -1.26 -19.09
#